data_AF-A0A1G2TGD6-F1
#
_entry.id   AF-A0A1G2TGD6-F1
#
_cell.length_a   1.000
_cell.length_b   1.000
_cell.length_c   1.000
_cell.angle_alpha   90.00
_cell.angle_beta   90.00
_cell.angle_gamma   90.00
#
_symmetry.space_group_name_H-M   'P 1'
#
loop_
_entity.id
_entity.type
_entity.pdbx_description
1 polymer ?
#
loop_
_entity_poly.entity_id
_entity_poly.type
_entity_poly.pdbx_seq_one_letter_code
_entity_poly.pdbx_strand_id
1 'polypeptide(L)'
;MTELIYYNPRAVVNEMNWNLLGIAKFSYLFKVFNPRMMLHDRTGTLTMPVHIKSLFPIPAFRKIEKTYEEICNERAAEILQRAEMLGVLVYVFWSGGIDSTLVIVSLLKNATDTQKANIVVLLSGESITENPRFYQEHIRGKLRTKPSTTFHSIVGTEHLITSGELNDQLFGASISLLQPLMKIFGDQIIYQPYRRDILFQFYNLKFENAEMTNFYLDLIDRLIRAAPIPIITYSDYAWWLLFALDWQSVFLRVLQFTPEKNARNITMEYVRTNLNPFFGTEEFQLWSMNNPDKRIKNTWSSFKWPCKDIIYDFTKDADYRDTKLKMASIHIWQYRNESYKFIDESMRLFREMDPIEYYNPNNSFW
;
A
#
# COMPACT_ATOMS: atom_id res chain seq x y z
N MET A 1 18.97 19.50 -9.40
CA MET A 1 19.21 18.20 -8.75
C MET A 1 17.95 17.39 -8.92
N THR A 2 18.04 16.14 -9.35
CA THR A 2 16.87 15.35 -9.74
C THR A 2 16.18 14.82 -8.49
N GLU A 3 14.89 15.10 -8.31
CA GLU A 3 14.11 14.48 -7.24
C GLU A 3 13.53 13.14 -7.69
N LEU A 4 13.63 12.13 -6.83
CA LEU A 4 12.98 10.84 -7.04
C LEU A 4 11.54 10.87 -6.54
N ILE A 5 10.66 10.11 -7.19
CA ILE A 5 9.31 9.82 -6.67
C ILE A 5 9.17 8.36 -6.26
N TYR A 6 10.04 7.50 -6.78
CA TYR A 6 10.15 6.10 -6.41
C TYR A 6 11.62 5.67 -6.42
N TYR A 7 12.01 4.85 -5.45
CA TYR A 7 13.31 4.18 -5.43
C TYR A 7 13.20 2.79 -4.79
N ASN A 8 14.06 1.88 -5.22
CA ASN A 8 14.25 0.59 -4.58
C ASN A 8 15.21 0.76 -3.38
N PRO A 9 14.78 0.51 -2.14
CA PRO A 9 15.63 0.70 -0.97
C PRO A 9 16.95 -0.05 -1.04
N ARG A 10 16.97 -1.26 -1.63
CA ARG A 10 18.19 -2.08 -1.76
C ARG A 10 19.24 -1.46 -2.66
N ALA A 11 18.82 -0.66 -3.66
CA ALA A 11 19.76 0.07 -4.50
C ALA A 11 20.39 1.24 -3.72
N VAL A 12 19.63 1.84 -2.81
CA VAL A 12 20.08 2.97 -1.98
C VAL A 12 20.99 2.53 -0.83
N VAL A 13 20.59 1.51 -0.05
CA VAL A 13 21.30 1.09 1.17
C VAL A 13 22.40 0.06 0.94
N ASN A 14 22.87 -0.07 -0.31
CA ASN A 14 24.01 -0.91 -0.67
C ASN A 14 25.25 -0.51 0.14
N GLU A 15 26.04 -1.48 0.59
CA GLU A 15 27.29 -1.27 1.33
C GLU A 15 28.25 -0.32 0.62
N MET A 16 28.27 -0.33 -0.72
CA MET A 16 29.07 0.61 -1.52
C MET A 16 28.70 2.09 -1.30
N ASN A 17 27.50 2.38 -0.80
CA ASN A 17 27.00 3.72 -0.54
C ASN A 17 27.14 4.13 0.94
N TRP A 18 27.67 3.27 1.82
CA TRP A 18 27.74 3.55 3.27
C TRP A 18 28.75 4.63 3.63
N ASN A 19 29.63 5.00 2.70
CA ASN A 19 30.48 6.17 2.81
C ASN A 19 29.70 7.50 2.77
N LEU A 20 28.45 7.49 2.28
CA LEU A 20 27.58 8.66 2.27
C LEU A 20 26.90 8.84 3.64
N LEU A 21 26.96 10.07 4.18
CA LEU A 21 26.49 10.37 5.53
C LEU A 21 25.00 10.04 5.69
N GLY A 22 24.69 9.28 6.74
CA GLY A 22 23.35 8.88 7.10
C GLY A 22 22.76 7.69 6.33
N ILE A 23 23.36 7.24 5.22
CA ILE A 23 22.90 6.03 4.51
C ILE A 23 23.06 4.77 5.38
N ALA A 24 24.21 4.64 6.08
CA ALA A 24 24.46 3.51 6.97
C ALA A 24 23.45 3.46 8.12
N LYS A 25 23.16 4.61 8.77
CA LYS A 25 22.09 4.69 9.76
C LYS A 25 20.77 4.34 9.11
N PHE A 26 20.34 5.02 8.05
CA PHE A 26 19.08 4.77 7.31
C PHE A 26 18.82 3.28 6.99
N SER A 27 19.86 2.51 6.66
CA SER A 27 19.76 1.06 6.41
C SER A 27 19.12 0.25 7.55
N TYR A 28 19.27 0.69 8.81
CA TYR A 28 18.70 0.01 9.97
C TYR A 28 17.18 -0.01 9.95
N LEU A 29 16.51 0.98 9.33
CA LEU A 29 15.04 0.96 9.21
C LEU A 29 14.54 -0.32 8.55
N PHE A 30 15.28 -0.84 7.56
CA PHE A 30 14.92 -2.04 6.83
C PHE A 30 15.19 -3.35 7.59
N LYS A 31 15.74 -3.29 8.82
CA LYS A 31 15.74 -4.42 9.77
C LYS A 31 14.39 -4.60 10.46
N VAL A 32 13.59 -3.53 10.55
CA VAL A 32 12.27 -3.54 11.18
C VAL A 32 11.17 -3.49 10.13
N PHE A 33 11.28 -2.55 9.20
CA PHE A 33 10.41 -2.49 8.04
C PHE A 33 10.87 -3.48 6.98
N ASN A 34 9.94 -3.99 6.16
CA ASN A 34 10.31 -4.86 5.06
C ASN A 34 11.29 -4.10 4.12
N PRO A 35 12.42 -4.69 3.70
CA PRO A 35 13.38 -4.05 2.79
C PRO A 35 12.82 -3.70 1.39
N ARG A 36 11.53 -3.97 1.15
CA ARG A 36 10.77 -3.58 -0.04
C ARG A 36 9.81 -2.41 0.19
N MET A 37 9.63 -1.97 1.44
CA MET A 37 8.90 -0.76 1.74
C MET A 37 9.82 0.42 1.47
N MET A 38 9.45 1.28 0.54
CA MET A 38 10.17 2.53 0.32
C MET A 38 9.62 3.54 1.31
N LEU A 39 10.47 3.97 2.25
CA LEU A 39 10.09 4.95 3.24
C LEU A 39 10.14 6.34 2.62
N HIS A 40 9.00 7.00 2.65
CA HIS A 40 8.79 8.34 2.13
C HIS A 40 7.92 9.11 3.11
N ASP A 41 8.51 10.06 3.82
CA ASP A 41 7.79 10.86 4.81
C ASP A 41 6.88 11.91 4.16
N ARG A 42 5.58 11.65 4.19
CA ARG A 42 4.55 12.57 3.68
C ARG A 42 4.23 13.71 4.65
N THR A 43 4.72 13.65 5.88
CA THR A 43 4.52 14.71 6.89
C THR A 43 5.51 15.86 6.74
N GLY A 44 6.64 15.63 6.07
CA GLY A 44 7.73 16.59 5.95
C GLY A 44 8.55 16.80 7.24
N THR A 45 8.42 15.88 8.20
CA THR A 45 9.10 15.96 9.50
C THR A 45 10.53 15.42 9.46
N LEU A 46 10.75 14.41 8.62
CA LEU A 46 12.02 13.72 8.42
C LEU A 46 12.54 13.97 7.01
N THR A 47 13.81 14.34 6.92
CA THR A 47 14.51 14.45 5.64
C THR A 47 15.22 13.13 5.35
N MET A 48 14.85 12.47 4.26
CA MET A 48 15.47 11.22 3.82
C MET A 48 16.89 11.47 3.27
N PRO A 49 17.81 10.47 3.31
CA PRO A 49 19.15 10.59 2.70
C PRO A 49 19.13 10.53 1.17
N VAL A 50 17.95 10.61 0.58
CA VAL A 50 17.67 10.62 -0.84
C VAL A 50 16.76 11.82 -1.11
N HIS A 51 17.02 12.58 -2.18
CA HIS A 51 16.13 13.63 -2.67
C HIS A 51 14.85 13.00 -3.21
N ILE A 52 13.76 13.14 -2.47
CA ILE A 52 12.47 12.55 -2.82
C ILE A 52 11.39 13.63 -2.80
N LYS A 53 10.55 13.61 -3.83
CA LYS A 53 9.39 14.46 -3.97
C LYS A 53 8.12 13.73 -3.53
N SER A 54 7.34 14.39 -2.69
CA SER A 54 6.01 13.92 -2.28
C SER A 54 4.96 14.28 -3.32
N LEU A 55 4.36 13.27 -3.96
CA LEU A 55 3.25 13.42 -4.90
C LEU A 55 1.88 13.32 -4.22
N PHE A 56 1.82 12.65 -3.07
CA PHE A 56 0.57 12.32 -2.38
C PHE A 56 0.62 12.90 -0.95
N PRO A 57 0.34 14.20 -0.75
CA PRO A 57 0.30 14.79 0.58
C PRO A 57 -0.77 14.10 1.45
N ILE A 58 -0.64 14.19 2.77
CA ILE A 58 -1.68 13.73 3.70
C ILE A 58 -2.85 14.73 3.61
N PRO A 59 -4.09 14.27 3.39
CA PRO A 59 -5.22 15.18 3.34
C PRO A 59 -5.43 15.85 4.69
N ALA A 60 -5.79 17.13 4.66
CA ALA A 60 -6.14 17.87 5.88
C ALA A 60 -7.31 17.17 6.58
N PHE A 61 -7.14 16.86 7.86
CA PHE A 61 -8.17 16.15 8.60
C PHE A 61 -9.46 16.98 8.64
N ARG A 62 -10.55 16.32 8.26
CA ARG A 62 -11.92 16.79 8.46
C ARG A 62 -12.80 15.62 8.85
N LYS A 63 -13.85 15.91 9.60
CA LYS A 63 -14.85 14.91 9.93
C LYS A 63 -15.61 14.50 8.67
N ILE A 64 -15.82 13.21 8.51
CA ILE A 64 -16.71 12.65 7.49
C ILE A 64 -17.64 11.64 8.15
N GLU A 65 -18.88 11.57 7.69
CA GLU A 65 -19.89 10.64 8.20
C GLU A 65 -20.13 9.45 7.26
N LYS A 66 -19.51 9.47 6.07
CA LYS A 66 -19.64 8.38 5.10
C LYS A 66 -19.16 7.06 5.69
N THR A 67 -19.97 6.04 5.52
CA THR A 67 -19.61 4.66 5.77
C THR A 67 -18.53 4.21 4.78
N TYR A 68 -17.81 3.14 5.14
CA TYR A 68 -16.79 2.59 4.26
C TYR A 68 -17.40 2.07 2.95
N GLU A 69 -18.61 1.50 3.03
CA GLU A 69 -19.34 0.98 1.88
C GLU A 69 -19.78 2.08 0.91
N GLU A 70 -20.27 3.22 1.40
CA GLU A 70 -20.61 4.37 0.56
C GLU A 70 -19.39 4.84 -0.23
N ILE A 71 -18.23 4.95 0.42
CA ILE A 71 -16.98 5.36 -0.24
C ILE A 71 -16.56 4.30 -1.30
N CYS A 72 -16.70 3.01 -1.00
CA CYS A 72 -16.45 1.95 -1.98
C CYS A 72 -17.40 2.03 -3.19
N ASN A 73 -18.70 2.28 -2.96
CA ASN A 73 -19.69 2.37 -4.03
C ASN A 73 -19.44 3.59 -4.93
N GLU A 74 -19.19 4.76 -4.33
CA GLU A 74 -18.83 5.98 -5.06
C GLU A 74 -17.56 5.79 -5.90
N ARG A 75 -16.52 5.17 -5.31
CA ARG A 75 -15.28 4.90 -6.04
C ARG A 75 -15.47 3.92 -7.19
N ALA A 76 -16.28 2.88 -6.99
CA ALA A 76 -16.60 1.93 -8.05
C ALA A 76 -17.31 2.63 -9.21
N ALA A 77 -18.33 3.44 -8.92
CA ALA A 77 -19.06 4.21 -9.93
C ALA A 77 -18.13 5.16 -10.70
N GLU A 78 -17.22 5.86 -10.01
CA GLU A 78 -16.23 6.75 -10.64
C GLU A 78 -15.32 6.00 -11.63
N ILE A 79 -14.79 4.84 -11.24
CA ILE A 79 -13.91 4.03 -12.10
C ILE A 79 -14.67 3.52 -13.33
N LEU A 80 -15.90 3.02 -13.15
CA LEU A 80 -16.73 2.49 -14.22
C LEU A 80 -17.11 3.58 -15.23
N GLN A 81 -17.54 4.75 -14.72
CA GLN A 81 -17.87 5.91 -15.56
C GLN A 81 -16.64 6.41 -16.32
N ARG A 82 -15.47 6.48 -15.68
CA ARG A 82 -14.22 6.87 -16.34
C ARG A 82 -13.86 5.92 -17.47
N ALA A 83 -13.99 4.61 -17.26
CA ALA A 83 -13.71 3.61 -18.28
C ALA A 83 -14.63 3.77 -19.49
N GLU A 84 -15.92 4.00 -19.23
CA GLU A 84 -16.93 4.23 -20.25
C GLU A 84 -16.68 5.51 -21.05
N MET A 85 -16.38 6.63 -20.38
CA MET A 85 -16.04 7.89 -21.03
C MET A 85 -14.81 7.78 -21.94
N LEU A 86 -13.80 7.02 -21.50
CA LEU A 86 -12.58 6.78 -22.28
C LEU A 86 -12.77 5.70 -23.36
N GLY A 87 -13.85 4.92 -23.32
CA GLY A 87 -14.07 3.79 -24.22
C GLY A 87 -13.07 2.65 -24.02
N VAL A 88 -12.59 2.43 -22.78
CA VAL A 88 -11.53 1.47 -22.47
C VAL A 88 -11.96 0.39 -21.47
N LEU A 89 -11.19 -0.69 -21.40
CA LEU A 89 -11.37 -1.76 -20.44
C LEU A 89 -10.84 -1.38 -19.06
N VAL A 90 -11.41 -2.00 -18.02
CA VAL A 90 -10.92 -1.93 -16.64
C VAL A 90 -10.25 -3.24 -16.28
N TYR A 91 -8.93 -3.19 -16.09
CA TYR A 91 -8.16 -4.32 -15.60
C TYR A 91 -8.08 -4.28 -14.07
N VAL A 92 -8.57 -5.34 -13.43
CA VAL A 92 -8.64 -5.45 -11.97
C VAL A 92 -7.74 -6.57 -11.49
N PHE A 93 -6.77 -6.28 -10.63
CA PHE A 93 -5.97 -7.32 -9.97
C PHE A 93 -6.79 -8.03 -8.89
N TRP A 94 -6.87 -9.36 -8.98
CA TRP A 94 -7.55 -10.19 -7.99
C TRP A 94 -6.64 -11.28 -7.43
N SER A 95 -6.41 -11.23 -6.12
CA SER A 95 -5.60 -12.20 -5.38
C SER A 95 -6.42 -13.18 -4.53
N GLY A 96 -7.75 -13.08 -4.51
CA GLY A 96 -8.60 -13.82 -3.57
C GLY A 96 -8.60 -13.27 -2.13
N GLY A 97 -7.67 -12.37 -1.82
CA GLY A 97 -7.62 -11.67 -0.53
C GLY A 97 -8.78 -10.68 -0.34
N ILE A 98 -8.95 -10.23 0.92
CA ILE A 98 -10.02 -9.33 1.36
C ILE A 98 -10.09 -8.09 0.46
N ASP A 99 -8.95 -7.42 0.27
CA ASP A 99 -8.88 -6.14 -0.43
C ASP A 99 -9.30 -6.26 -1.89
N SER A 100 -8.72 -7.20 -2.63
CA SER A 100 -9.04 -7.39 -4.05
C SER A 100 -10.45 -7.94 -4.29
N THR A 101 -10.97 -8.75 -3.35
CA THR A 101 -12.35 -9.26 -3.44
C THR A 101 -13.33 -8.12 -3.22
N LEU A 102 -13.07 -7.23 -2.26
CA LEU A 102 -13.88 -6.03 -2.05
C LEU A 102 -13.92 -5.12 -3.29
N VAL A 103 -12.80 -4.95 -4.00
CA VAL A 103 -12.77 -4.17 -5.25
C VAL A 103 -13.73 -4.78 -6.28
N ILE A 104 -13.66 -6.09 -6.53
CA ILE A 104 -14.58 -6.74 -7.47
C ILE A 104 -16.02 -6.63 -7.00
N VAL A 105 -16.31 -6.91 -5.73
CA VAL A 105 -17.67 -6.78 -5.17
C VAL A 105 -18.22 -5.37 -5.38
N SER A 106 -17.42 -4.34 -5.09
CA SER A 106 -17.83 -2.94 -5.24
C SER A 106 -18.09 -2.59 -6.70
N LEU A 107 -17.24 -3.04 -7.64
CA LEU A 107 -17.47 -2.85 -9.07
C LEU A 107 -18.75 -3.58 -9.53
N LEU A 108 -18.96 -4.83 -9.12
CA LEU A 108 -20.12 -5.62 -9.54
C LEU A 108 -21.44 -5.09 -9.00
N LYS A 109 -21.44 -4.49 -7.80
CA LYS A 109 -22.63 -3.87 -7.20
C LYS A 109 -23.09 -2.62 -7.95
N ASN A 110 -22.15 -1.90 -8.58
CA ASN A 110 -22.39 -0.58 -9.18
C ASN A 110 -22.35 -0.60 -10.73
N ALA A 111 -21.90 -1.69 -11.34
CA ALA A 111 -21.79 -1.81 -12.80
C ALA A 111 -23.13 -2.13 -13.47
N THR A 112 -23.39 -1.47 -14.60
CA THR A 112 -24.38 -1.93 -15.58
C THR A 112 -23.89 -3.19 -16.29
N ASP A 113 -24.77 -3.91 -16.99
CA ASP A 113 -24.37 -5.09 -17.77
C ASP A 113 -23.30 -4.77 -18.83
N THR A 114 -23.42 -3.61 -19.48
CA THR A 114 -22.43 -3.11 -20.44
C THR A 114 -21.08 -2.83 -19.77
N GLN A 115 -21.08 -2.14 -18.63
CA GLN A 115 -19.83 -1.85 -17.90
C GLN A 115 -19.19 -3.13 -17.36
N LYS A 116 -20.00 -4.09 -16.91
CA LYS A 116 -19.53 -5.39 -16.43
C LYS A 116 -18.79 -6.18 -17.53
N ALA A 117 -19.23 -6.07 -18.79
CA ALA A 117 -18.55 -6.68 -19.93
C ALA A 117 -17.14 -6.09 -20.21
N ASN A 118 -16.88 -4.86 -19.72
CA ASN A 118 -15.60 -4.16 -19.85
C ASN A 118 -14.63 -4.44 -18.70
N ILE A 119 -15.05 -5.17 -17.67
CA ILE A 119 -14.19 -5.59 -16.56
C ILE A 119 -13.39 -6.83 -16.97
N VAL A 120 -12.07 -6.75 -16.85
CA VAL A 120 -11.14 -7.86 -17.05
C VAL A 120 -10.40 -8.17 -15.75
N VAL A 121 -10.62 -9.35 -15.19
CA VAL A 121 -9.99 -9.79 -13.95
C VAL A 121 -8.64 -10.42 -14.25
N LEU A 122 -7.58 -9.87 -13.65
CA LEU A 122 -6.23 -10.41 -13.65
C LEU A 122 -6.05 -11.35 -12.45
N LEU A 123 -5.86 -12.65 -12.69
CA LEU A 123 -5.80 -13.66 -11.62
C LEU A 123 -4.77 -14.78 -11.88
N SER A 124 -4.35 -15.47 -10.82
CA SER A 124 -3.49 -16.65 -10.87
C SER A 124 -4.14 -17.87 -10.21
N GLY A 125 -3.48 -19.03 -10.29
CA GLY A 125 -3.94 -20.24 -9.61
C GLY A 125 -4.01 -20.06 -8.10
N GLU A 126 -3.06 -19.35 -7.51
CA GLU A 126 -3.05 -19.00 -6.09
C GLU A 126 -4.25 -18.12 -5.72
N SER A 127 -4.64 -17.15 -6.57
CA SER A 127 -5.84 -16.34 -6.35
C SER A 127 -7.10 -17.21 -6.24
N ILE A 128 -7.21 -18.22 -7.10
CA ILE A 128 -8.33 -19.16 -7.10
C ILE A 128 -8.30 -20.03 -5.84
N THR A 129 -7.13 -20.57 -5.47
CA THR A 129 -6.98 -21.36 -4.24
C THR A 129 -7.28 -20.55 -2.99
N GLU A 130 -6.96 -19.25 -2.99
CA GLU A 130 -7.17 -18.36 -1.85
C GLU A 130 -8.65 -18.04 -1.61
N ASN A 131 -9.48 -17.98 -2.67
CA ASN A 131 -10.92 -17.75 -2.57
C ASN A 131 -11.69 -18.51 -3.68
N PRO A 132 -11.79 -19.85 -3.57
CA PRO A 132 -12.30 -20.70 -4.65
C PRO A 132 -13.80 -20.51 -4.87
N ARG A 133 -14.56 -20.31 -3.79
CA ARG A 133 -16.02 -20.12 -3.86
C ARG A 133 -16.36 -18.86 -4.65
N PHE A 134 -15.72 -17.73 -4.33
CA PHE A 134 -15.93 -16.48 -5.07
C PHE A 134 -15.57 -16.62 -6.55
N TYR A 135 -14.47 -17.33 -6.87
CA TYR A 135 -14.12 -17.61 -8.26
C TYR A 135 -15.22 -18.38 -9.00
N GLN A 136 -15.71 -19.49 -8.43
CA GLN A 136 -16.75 -20.31 -9.07
C GLN A 136 -18.07 -19.55 -9.21
N GLU A 137 -18.47 -18.81 -8.17
CA GLU A 137 -19.79 -18.18 -8.10
C GLU A 137 -19.86 -16.84 -8.84
N HIS A 138 -18.77 -16.06 -8.91
CA HIS A 138 -18.82 -14.66 -9.39
C HIS A 138 -17.88 -14.35 -10.56
N ILE A 139 -16.83 -15.14 -10.79
CA ILE A 139 -15.83 -14.86 -11.84
C ILE A 139 -15.97 -15.84 -13.02
N ARG A 140 -15.91 -17.15 -12.75
CA ARG A 140 -15.83 -18.19 -13.77
C ARG A 140 -17.05 -18.17 -14.69
N GLY A 141 -16.81 -17.92 -15.98
CA GLY A 141 -17.86 -17.84 -17.01
C GLY A 141 -18.75 -16.60 -16.92
N LYS A 142 -18.49 -15.68 -15.97
CA LYS A 142 -19.29 -14.45 -15.75
C LYS A 142 -18.51 -13.17 -16.04
N LEU A 143 -17.18 -13.22 -15.93
CA LEU A 143 -16.29 -12.10 -16.20
C LEU A 143 -15.18 -12.53 -17.15
N ARG A 144 -14.63 -11.56 -17.89
CA ARG A 144 -13.42 -11.79 -18.70
C ARG A 144 -12.23 -11.92 -17.76
N THR A 145 -11.37 -12.89 -18.01
CA THR A 145 -10.20 -13.14 -17.17
C THR A 145 -8.93 -13.20 -18.01
N LYS A 146 -7.81 -12.72 -17.47
CA LYS A 146 -6.47 -12.97 -18.01
C LYS A 146 -5.54 -13.44 -16.90
N PRO A 147 -4.48 -14.21 -17.24
CA PRO A 147 -3.43 -14.51 -16.29
C PRO A 147 -2.86 -13.19 -15.76
N SER A 148 -2.72 -13.05 -14.46
CA SER A 148 -2.21 -11.79 -13.91
C SER A 148 -0.76 -11.49 -14.31
N THR A 149 -0.01 -12.47 -14.85
CA THR A 149 1.30 -12.23 -15.50
C THR A 149 1.19 -11.28 -16.68
N THR A 150 0.03 -11.15 -17.33
CA THR A 150 -0.14 -10.25 -18.49
C THR A 150 -0.14 -8.78 -18.11
N PHE A 151 -0.10 -8.42 -16.82
CA PHE A 151 -0.16 -7.02 -16.40
C PHE A 151 0.96 -6.15 -16.99
N HIS A 152 2.16 -6.70 -17.20
CA HIS A 152 3.28 -5.96 -17.79
C HIS A 152 2.92 -5.41 -19.17
N SER A 153 2.16 -6.15 -19.99
CA SER A 153 1.78 -5.66 -21.33
C SER A 153 0.65 -4.63 -21.30
N ILE A 154 0.01 -4.43 -20.15
CA ILE A 154 -1.11 -3.51 -19.93
C ILE A 154 -0.62 -2.20 -19.29
N VAL A 155 0.38 -2.24 -18.42
CA VAL A 155 0.95 -1.02 -17.82
C VAL A 155 1.55 -0.13 -18.91
N GLY A 156 1.13 1.14 -18.94
CA GLY A 156 1.50 2.13 -19.95
C GLY A 156 0.69 2.07 -21.25
N THR A 157 -0.48 1.40 -21.23
CA THR A 157 -1.48 1.42 -22.32
C THR A 157 -2.65 2.35 -21.99
N GLU A 158 -3.57 2.60 -22.93
CA GLU A 158 -4.73 3.46 -22.69
C GLU A 158 -5.78 2.88 -21.72
N HIS A 159 -5.64 1.63 -21.27
CA HIS A 159 -6.63 1.00 -20.40
C HIS A 159 -6.55 1.47 -18.94
N LEU A 160 -7.67 1.34 -18.22
CA LEU A 160 -7.67 1.59 -16.78
C LEU A 160 -7.12 0.38 -16.03
N ILE A 161 -6.30 0.64 -15.02
CA ILE A 161 -5.76 -0.38 -14.13
C ILE A 161 -6.19 -0.03 -12.70
N THR A 162 -6.84 -0.98 -12.04
CA THR A 162 -7.20 -0.86 -10.63
C THR A 162 -6.77 -2.09 -9.83
N SER A 163 -6.50 -1.88 -8.55
CA SER A 163 -6.01 -2.90 -7.63
C SER A 163 -6.52 -2.65 -6.23
N GLY A 164 -6.44 -3.68 -5.38
CA GLY A 164 -6.72 -3.57 -3.95
C GLY A 164 -5.56 -3.00 -3.12
N GLU A 165 -4.54 -2.42 -3.77
CA GLU A 165 -3.41 -1.78 -3.08
C GLU A 165 -3.87 -0.56 -2.28
N LEU A 166 -3.04 -0.11 -1.33
CA LEU A 166 -3.28 1.00 -0.39
C LEU A 166 -4.25 0.72 0.76
N ASN A 167 -5.08 -0.33 0.68
CA ASN A 167 -5.98 -0.63 1.80
C ASN A 167 -5.25 -1.08 3.06
N ASP A 168 -4.05 -1.65 2.91
CA ASP A 168 -3.20 -2.00 4.05
C ASP A 168 -2.74 -0.76 4.82
N GLN A 169 -2.45 0.35 4.13
CA GLN A 169 -2.08 1.63 4.75
C GLN A 169 -3.28 2.28 5.45
N LEU A 170 -4.51 2.06 4.97
CA LEU A 170 -5.73 2.59 5.60
C LEU A 170 -6.08 1.88 6.91
N PHE A 171 -5.87 0.56 6.98
CA PHE A 171 -6.20 -0.23 8.17
C PHE A 171 -5.02 -0.43 9.12
N GLY A 172 -3.80 -0.08 8.69
CA GLY A 172 -2.59 -0.33 9.46
C GLY A 172 -2.24 -1.82 9.49
N ALA A 173 -2.38 -2.51 8.34
CA ALA A 173 -2.11 -3.94 8.16
C ALA A 173 -0.61 -4.25 8.23
N SER A 174 0.04 -3.85 9.32
CA SER A 174 1.47 -4.04 9.47
C SER A 174 1.77 -5.47 9.90
N ILE A 175 1.82 -6.37 8.92
CA ILE A 175 2.42 -7.70 9.09
C ILE A 175 3.88 -7.54 9.60
N SER A 176 4.53 -6.42 9.33
CA SER A 176 5.91 -6.13 9.76
C SER A 176 6.03 -5.46 11.13
N LEU A 177 4.97 -4.86 11.68
CA LEU A 177 4.98 -4.25 13.03
C LEU A 177 3.93 -4.85 13.95
N LEU A 178 2.65 -4.73 13.58
CA LEU A 178 1.52 -5.08 14.43
C LEU A 178 1.48 -6.57 14.75
N GLN A 179 1.64 -7.44 13.74
CA GLN A 179 1.63 -8.89 13.96
C GLN A 179 2.84 -9.35 14.81
N PRO A 180 4.09 -8.89 14.59
CA PRO A 180 5.21 -9.16 15.48
C PRO A 180 5.00 -8.66 16.91
N LEU A 181 4.43 -7.46 17.09
CA LEU A 181 4.09 -6.94 18.42
C LEU A 181 3.12 -7.86 19.15
N MET A 182 2.04 -8.29 18.47
CA MET A 182 1.07 -9.25 19.03
C MET A 182 1.72 -10.59 19.39
N LYS A 183 2.64 -11.09 18.55
CA LYS A 183 3.36 -12.36 18.82
C LYS A 183 4.28 -12.28 20.03
N ILE A 184 4.91 -11.13 20.28
CA ILE A 184 5.88 -10.96 21.36
C ILE A 184 5.18 -10.61 22.68
N PHE A 185 4.19 -9.72 22.64
CA PHE A 185 3.56 -9.15 23.84
C PHE A 185 2.10 -9.58 24.06
N GLY A 186 1.56 -10.43 23.19
CA GLY A 186 0.17 -10.91 23.23
C GLY A 186 -0.80 -10.01 22.47
N ASP A 187 -1.93 -10.58 22.02
CA ASP A 187 -2.90 -9.90 21.15
C ASP A 187 -3.46 -8.61 21.75
N GLN A 188 -3.61 -8.54 23.07
CA GLN A 188 -4.18 -7.39 23.77
C GLN A 188 -3.28 -6.15 23.73
N ILE A 189 -2.00 -6.28 23.36
CA ILE A 189 -1.07 -5.16 23.29
C ILE A 189 -1.58 -4.06 22.36
N ILE A 190 -2.29 -4.42 21.28
CA ILE A 190 -2.71 -3.47 20.24
C ILE A 190 -3.70 -2.42 20.73
N TYR A 191 -4.42 -2.69 21.83
CA TYR A 191 -5.38 -1.78 22.47
C TYR A 191 -4.78 -0.96 23.60
N GLN A 192 -3.59 -1.34 24.07
CA GLN A 192 -2.96 -0.63 25.17
C GLN A 192 -2.35 0.68 24.67
N PRO A 193 -2.30 1.73 25.51
CA PRO A 193 -1.50 2.90 25.24
C PRO A 193 -0.06 2.50 24.93
N TYR A 194 0.51 3.01 23.83
CA TYR A 194 1.87 2.67 23.49
C TYR A 194 2.84 3.27 24.52
N ARG A 195 3.89 2.52 24.87
CA ARG A 195 4.93 2.98 25.78
C ARG A 195 6.29 2.89 25.12
N ARG A 196 7.10 3.92 25.32
CA ARG A 196 8.43 4.01 24.74
C ARG A 196 9.36 2.86 25.18
N ASP A 197 9.24 2.39 26.42
CA ASP A 197 10.09 1.31 26.93
C ASP A 197 9.79 -0.06 26.29
N ILE A 198 8.52 -0.35 26.00
CA ILE A 198 8.13 -1.56 25.25
C ILE A 198 8.53 -1.44 23.78
N LEU A 199 8.35 -0.26 23.17
CA LEU A 199 8.87 -0.02 21.82
C LEU A 199 10.40 -0.18 21.79
N PHE A 200 11.12 0.33 22.79
CA PHE A 200 12.55 0.11 22.91
C PHE A 200 12.91 -1.38 22.93
N GLN A 201 12.23 -2.18 23.75
CA GLN A 201 12.44 -3.63 23.75
C GLN A 201 12.18 -4.24 22.36
N PHE A 202 11.06 -3.88 21.73
CA PHE A 202 10.68 -4.39 20.41
C PHE A 202 11.71 -4.07 19.32
N TYR A 203 12.12 -2.80 19.20
CA TYR A 203 13.08 -2.36 18.18
C TYR A 203 14.49 -2.87 18.49
N ASN A 204 14.90 -2.91 19.76
CA ASN A 204 16.24 -3.37 20.14
C ASN A 204 16.43 -4.88 19.90
N LEU A 205 15.36 -5.69 19.90
CA LEU A 205 15.41 -7.10 19.45
C LEU A 205 15.84 -7.24 17.98
N LYS A 206 15.72 -6.19 17.17
CA LYS A 206 16.12 -6.19 15.75
C LYS A 206 17.42 -5.42 15.50
N PHE A 207 17.64 -4.35 16.25
CA PHE A 207 18.82 -3.50 16.06
C PHE A 207 20.02 -4.00 16.82
N GLU A 208 19.82 -4.65 17.98
CA GLU A 208 20.87 -5.11 18.89
C GLU A 208 21.84 -3.97 19.27
N ASN A 209 21.31 -2.74 19.34
CA ASN A 209 22.07 -1.53 19.58
C ASN A 209 21.16 -0.49 20.25
N ALA A 210 21.44 -0.18 21.52
CA ALA A 210 20.62 0.70 22.34
C ALA A 210 20.65 2.17 21.88
N GLU A 211 21.79 2.66 21.42
CA GLU A 211 21.95 4.02 20.92
C GLU A 211 21.14 4.20 19.63
N MET A 212 21.31 3.29 18.68
CA MET A 212 20.53 3.27 17.43
C MET A 212 19.03 3.13 17.71
N THR A 213 18.64 2.29 18.67
CA THR A 213 17.24 2.14 19.05
C THR A 213 16.65 3.45 19.55
N ASN A 214 17.32 4.15 20.47
CA ASN A 214 16.84 5.45 20.96
C ASN A 214 16.77 6.50 19.84
N PHE A 215 17.82 6.56 19.01
CA PHE A 215 17.85 7.43 17.84
C PHE A 215 16.61 7.23 16.95
N TYR A 216 16.25 5.98 16.68
CA TYR A 216 15.07 5.67 15.87
C TYR A 216 13.74 6.01 16.54
N LEU A 217 13.62 5.72 17.84
CA LEU A 217 12.43 6.10 18.59
C LEU A 217 12.25 7.61 18.60
N ASP A 218 13.33 8.40 18.66
CA ASP A 218 13.25 9.86 18.59
C ASP A 218 12.80 10.36 17.21
N LEU A 219 13.23 9.70 16.12
CA LEU A 219 12.73 10.03 14.77
C LEU A 219 11.24 9.70 14.65
N ILE A 220 10.83 8.54 15.17
CA ILE A 220 9.42 8.13 15.13
C ILE A 220 8.57 9.04 16.01
N ASP A 221 9.03 9.43 17.19
CA ASP A 221 8.30 10.36 18.06
C ASP A 221 8.04 11.70 17.37
N ARG A 222 8.96 12.18 16.51
CA ARG A 222 8.72 13.36 15.66
C ARG A 222 7.59 13.11 14.65
N LEU A 223 7.62 11.98 13.95
CA LEU A 223 6.55 11.60 13.02
C LEU A 223 5.19 11.53 13.71
N ILE A 224 5.14 10.92 14.90
CA ILE A 224 3.92 10.74 15.68
C ILE A 224 3.32 12.09 16.09
N ARG A 225 4.15 13.06 16.46
CA ARG A 225 3.71 14.43 16.78
C ARG A 225 3.12 15.18 15.58
N ALA A 226 3.48 14.79 14.36
CA ALA A 226 2.93 15.36 13.13
C ALA A 226 1.59 14.72 12.72
N ALA A 227 1.10 13.72 13.45
CA ALA A 227 -0.16 13.07 13.14
C ALA A 227 -1.35 14.05 13.27
N PRO A 228 -2.29 14.06 12.32
CA PRO A 228 -3.45 14.93 12.38
C PRO A 228 -4.52 14.44 13.37
N ILE A 229 -4.35 13.23 13.91
CA ILE A 229 -5.19 12.64 14.94
C ILE A 229 -4.32 12.13 16.10
N PRO A 230 -4.86 12.03 17.33
CA PRO A 230 -4.13 11.45 18.45
C PRO A 230 -3.71 10.01 18.17
N ILE A 231 -2.42 9.73 18.36
CA ILE A 231 -1.88 8.37 18.36
C ILE A 231 -1.81 7.94 19.82
N ILE A 232 -2.60 6.92 20.19
CA ILE A 232 -2.72 6.50 21.59
C ILE A 232 -2.25 5.06 21.73
N THR A 233 -2.75 4.16 20.89
CA THR A 233 -2.51 2.72 21.02
C THR A 233 -1.38 2.22 20.13
N TYR A 234 -0.89 1.00 20.36
CA TYR A 234 0.05 0.36 19.42
C TYR A 234 -0.57 0.12 18.03
N SER A 235 -1.90 -0.06 17.95
CA SER A 235 -2.59 -0.13 16.66
C SER A 235 -2.51 1.21 15.92
N ASP A 236 -2.69 2.34 16.60
CA ASP A 236 -2.55 3.67 16.01
C ASP A 236 -1.12 3.93 15.57
N TYR A 237 -0.14 3.55 16.41
CA TYR A 237 1.28 3.69 16.12
C TYR A 237 1.66 2.93 14.83
N ALA A 238 1.27 1.65 14.71
CA ALA A 238 1.58 0.85 13.53
C ALA A 238 0.85 1.35 12.28
N TRP A 239 -0.40 1.81 12.42
CA TRP A 239 -1.15 2.44 11.34
C TRP A 239 -0.45 3.71 10.84
N TRP A 240 -0.11 4.63 11.75
CA TRP A 240 0.45 5.93 11.38
C TRP A 240 1.76 5.79 10.61
N LEU A 241 2.64 4.88 11.04
CA LEU A 241 3.89 4.62 10.34
C LEU A 241 3.68 4.15 8.90
N LEU A 242 2.72 3.25 8.65
CA LEU A 242 2.40 2.83 7.28
C LEU A 242 1.73 3.95 6.47
N PHE A 243 0.77 4.63 7.08
CA PHE A 243 -0.02 5.67 6.45
C PHE A 243 0.85 6.85 6.02
N ALA A 244 1.78 7.28 6.89
CA ALA A 244 2.68 8.40 6.64
C ALA A 244 3.87 8.05 5.74
N LEU A 245 4.42 6.82 5.83
CA LEU A 245 5.71 6.49 5.20
C LEU A 245 5.62 5.66 3.92
N ASP A 246 4.58 4.86 3.69
CA ASP A 246 4.60 3.81 2.65
C ASP A 246 3.60 4.04 1.50
N TRP A 247 2.72 5.03 1.63
CA TRP A 247 1.63 5.28 0.68
C TRP A 247 2.11 5.49 -0.77
N GLN A 248 3.07 6.39 -0.98
CA GLN A 248 3.58 6.69 -2.31
C GLN A 248 4.30 5.49 -2.94
N SER A 249 5.03 4.72 -2.13
CA SER A 249 5.68 3.49 -2.58
C SER A 249 4.66 2.54 -3.17
N VAL A 250 3.62 2.24 -2.40
CA VAL A 250 2.59 1.27 -2.75
C VAL A 250 1.79 1.73 -3.97
N PHE A 251 1.51 3.04 -4.07
CA PHE A 251 0.82 3.62 -5.22
C PHE A 251 1.63 3.40 -6.51
N LEU A 252 2.91 3.76 -6.51
CA LEU A 252 3.74 3.79 -7.73
C LEU A 252 4.38 2.44 -8.07
N ARG A 253 4.40 1.48 -7.14
CA ARG A 253 5.15 0.22 -7.27
C ARG A 253 4.82 -0.59 -8.52
N VAL A 254 3.61 -0.53 -9.06
CA VAL A 254 3.28 -1.27 -10.30
C VAL A 254 4.06 -0.74 -11.50
N LEU A 255 4.40 0.56 -11.52
CA LEU A 255 5.12 1.21 -12.60
C LEU A 255 6.54 0.69 -12.76
N GLN A 256 7.14 0.14 -11.68
CA GLN A 256 8.48 -0.42 -11.75
C GLN A 256 8.58 -1.61 -12.71
N PHE A 257 7.45 -2.26 -13.03
CA PHE A 257 7.36 -3.40 -13.94
C PHE A 257 6.85 -3.02 -15.33
N THR A 258 6.85 -1.73 -15.66
CA THR A 258 6.52 -1.28 -17.02
C THR A 258 7.53 -1.89 -18.00
N PRO A 259 7.10 -2.47 -19.14
CA PRO A 259 8.02 -2.94 -20.16
C PRO A 259 8.66 -1.75 -20.86
N GLU A 260 9.90 -1.91 -21.31
CA GLU A 260 10.69 -0.83 -21.92
C GLU A 260 9.94 -0.11 -23.06
N LYS A 261 9.26 -0.88 -23.92
CA LYS A 261 8.45 -0.34 -25.03
C LYS A 261 7.33 0.62 -24.59
N ASN A 262 6.84 0.50 -23.35
CA ASN A 262 5.78 1.34 -22.78
C ASN A 262 6.33 2.39 -21.80
N ALA A 263 7.63 2.36 -21.46
CA ALA A 263 8.21 3.27 -20.46
C ALA A 263 7.98 4.74 -20.82
N ARG A 264 8.09 5.10 -22.12
CA ARG A 264 7.82 6.46 -22.62
C ARG A 264 6.36 6.93 -22.45
N ASN A 265 5.41 6.00 -22.26
CA ASN A 265 4.00 6.33 -22.06
C ASN A 265 3.69 6.62 -20.59
N ILE A 266 4.61 6.29 -19.68
CA ILE A 266 4.45 6.55 -18.26
C ILE A 266 4.71 8.04 -18.02
N THR A 267 3.62 8.78 -17.88
CA THR A 267 3.60 10.22 -17.61
C THR A 267 2.76 10.50 -16.37
N MET A 268 2.85 11.71 -15.81
CA MET A 268 1.97 12.10 -14.70
C MET A 268 0.49 12.10 -15.12
N GLU A 269 0.21 12.33 -16.41
CA GLU A 269 -1.14 12.21 -16.94
C GLU A 269 -1.61 10.75 -16.86
N TYR A 270 -0.82 9.80 -17.37
CA TYR A 270 -1.12 8.36 -17.25
C TYR A 270 -1.36 7.94 -15.78
N VAL A 271 -0.56 8.46 -14.84
CA VAL A 271 -0.72 8.17 -13.41
C VAL A 271 -2.07 8.67 -12.88
N ARG A 272 -2.55 9.82 -13.35
CA ARG A 272 -3.83 10.41 -12.91
C ARG A 272 -5.04 9.79 -13.59
N THR A 273 -4.91 9.42 -14.86
CA THR A 273 -6.02 8.96 -15.68
C THR A 273 -6.17 7.46 -15.69
N ASN A 274 -5.07 6.71 -15.86
CA ASN A 274 -5.07 5.27 -16.13
C ASN A 274 -4.75 4.43 -14.89
N LEU A 275 -3.76 4.84 -14.09
CA LEU A 275 -3.39 4.12 -12.87
C LEU A 275 -4.28 4.53 -11.70
N ASN A 276 -5.29 3.71 -11.40
CA ASN A 276 -6.32 4.01 -10.41
C ASN A 276 -6.41 2.94 -9.32
N PRO A 277 -5.45 2.88 -8.38
CA PRO A 277 -5.63 2.08 -7.16
C PRO A 277 -6.98 2.41 -6.51
N PHE A 278 -7.74 1.38 -6.15
CA PHE A 278 -9.13 1.57 -5.72
C PHE A 278 -9.19 2.43 -4.46
N PHE A 279 -8.34 2.12 -3.49
CA PHE A 279 -8.29 2.76 -2.17
C PHE A 279 -7.44 4.04 -2.14
N GLY A 280 -7.04 4.56 -3.30
CA GLY A 280 -6.07 5.66 -3.43
C GLY A 280 -6.64 7.07 -3.30
N THR A 281 -7.90 7.24 -2.91
CA THR A 281 -8.56 8.55 -2.84
C THR A 281 -8.44 9.21 -1.47
N GLU A 282 -8.81 10.48 -1.41
CA GLU A 282 -8.81 11.29 -0.19
C GLU A 282 -9.87 10.81 0.81
N GLU A 283 -11.05 10.41 0.34
CA GLU A 283 -12.18 9.96 1.15
C GLU A 283 -11.83 8.72 1.96
N PHE A 284 -11.12 7.78 1.35
CA PHE A 284 -10.62 6.59 2.05
C PHE A 284 -9.64 6.94 3.17
N GLN A 285 -8.74 7.88 2.91
CA GLN A 285 -7.77 8.37 3.89
C GLN A 285 -8.47 9.10 5.05
N LEU A 286 -9.45 9.95 4.74
CA LEU A 286 -10.29 10.61 5.74
C LEU A 286 -11.09 9.60 6.56
N TRP A 287 -11.64 8.56 5.93
CA TRP A 287 -12.34 7.49 6.64
C TRP A 287 -11.43 6.80 7.65
N SER A 288 -10.20 6.46 7.23
CA SER A 288 -9.19 5.83 8.07
C SER A 288 -8.80 6.69 9.28
N MET A 289 -8.76 8.01 9.12
CA MET A 289 -8.49 8.95 10.21
C MET A 289 -9.71 9.15 11.15
N ASN A 290 -10.93 9.03 10.62
CA ASN A 290 -12.17 9.20 11.41
C ASN A 290 -12.64 7.93 12.13
N ASN A 291 -12.12 6.75 11.76
CA ASN A 291 -12.61 5.47 12.27
C ASN A 291 -11.46 4.58 12.80
N PRO A 292 -10.64 5.05 13.77
CA PRO A 292 -9.55 4.25 14.33
C PRO A 292 -10.03 2.93 14.98
N ASP A 293 -11.24 2.94 15.54
CA ASP A 293 -11.93 1.79 16.16
C ASP A 293 -12.34 0.70 15.15
N LYS A 294 -12.44 1.03 13.85
CA LYS A 294 -12.90 0.09 12.81
C LYS A 294 -11.77 -0.66 12.11
N ARG A 295 -10.52 -0.46 12.53
CA ARG A 295 -9.35 -1.13 11.93
C ARG A 295 -9.28 -2.62 12.28
N ILE A 296 -9.48 -2.94 13.57
CA ILE A 296 -9.43 -4.28 14.14
C ILE A 296 -10.33 -4.35 15.39
N LYS A 297 -11.16 -5.39 15.55
CA LYS A 297 -12.08 -5.48 16.70
C LYS A 297 -11.37 -5.95 17.97
N ASN A 298 -10.87 -7.18 17.97
CA ASN A 298 -10.33 -7.84 19.17
C ASN A 298 -9.19 -8.84 18.88
N THR A 299 -9.12 -9.41 17.68
CA THR A 299 -8.10 -10.39 17.28
C THR A 299 -7.64 -10.14 15.84
N TRP A 300 -6.53 -10.75 15.43
CA TRP A 300 -6.06 -10.66 14.04
C TRP A 300 -7.09 -11.19 13.03
N SER A 301 -7.93 -12.15 13.41
CA SER A 301 -9.02 -12.62 12.54
C SER A 301 -10.10 -11.56 12.29
N SER A 302 -10.30 -10.63 13.22
CA SER A 302 -11.22 -9.50 13.06
C SER A 302 -10.65 -8.31 12.27
N PHE A 303 -9.40 -8.41 11.81
CA PHE A 303 -8.76 -7.37 11.01
C PHE A 303 -9.56 -7.11 9.72
N LYS A 304 -9.76 -5.83 9.37
CA LYS A 304 -10.53 -5.40 8.19
C LYS A 304 -11.99 -5.89 8.17
N TRP A 305 -12.61 -6.08 9.32
CA TRP A 305 -14.00 -6.54 9.41
C TRP A 305 -15.01 -5.70 8.58
N PRO A 306 -14.90 -4.36 8.41
CA PRO A 306 -15.85 -3.63 7.57
C PRO A 306 -15.78 -4.08 6.10
N CYS A 307 -14.58 -4.43 5.61
CA CYS A 307 -14.41 -4.98 4.27
C CYS A 307 -15.09 -6.35 4.15
N LYS A 308 -14.96 -7.18 5.18
CA LYS A 308 -15.53 -8.54 5.19
C LYS A 308 -17.05 -8.53 5.26
N ASP A 309 -17.63 -7.60 6.01
CA ASP A 309 -19.08 -7.44 6.10
C ASP A 309 -19.67 -7.03 4.74
N ILE A 310 -19.05 -6.08 4.03
CA ILE A 310 -19.47 -5.70 2.67
C ILE A 310 -19.37 -6.88 1.69
N ILE A 311 -18.29 -7.66 1.76
CA ILE A 311 -18.13 -8.87 0.93
C ILE A 311 -19.24 -9.88 1.27
N TYR A 312 -19.45 -10.15 2.56
CA TYR A 312 -20.48 -11.07 3.04
C TYR A 312 -21.88 -10.66 2.59
N ASP A 313 -22.20 -9.37 2.62
CA ASP A 313 -23.51 -8.89 2.20
C ASP A 313 -23.79 -9.18 0.73
N PHE A 314 -22.76 -9.23 -0.10
CA PHE A 314 -22.87 -9.60 -1.51
C PHE A 314 -22.83 -11.12 -1.75
N THR A 315 -21.90 -11.84 -1.12
CA THR A 315 -21.62 -13.26 -1.41
C THR A 315 -22.43 -14.23 -0.56
N LYS A 316 -22.94 -13.76 0.59
CA LYS A 316 -23.51 -14.57 1.68
C LYS A 316 -22.57 -15.69 2.15
N ASP A 317 -21.26 -15.48 2.02
CA ASP A 317 -20.23 -16.45 2.41
C ASP A 317 -19.75 -16.19 3.84
N ALA A 318 -20.46 -16.76 4.82
CA ALA A 318 -20.14 -16.61 6.24
C ALA A 318 -18.76 -17.21 6.58
N ASP A 319 -18.39 -18.33 5.94
CA ASP A 319 -17.10 -18.98 6.18
C ASP A 319 -15.94 -18.03 5.81
N TYR A 320 -16.00 -17.40 4.63
CA TYR A 320 -15.01 -16.39 4.24
C TYR A 320 -14.97 -15.21 5.23
N ARG A 321 -16.12 -14.68 5.65
CA ARG A 321 -16.17 -13.56 6.60
C ARG A 321 -15.48 -13.90 7.92
N ASP A 322 -15.76 -15.08 8.46
CA ASP A 322 -15.38 -15.43 9.83
C ASP A 322 -13.97 -16.05 9.92
N THR A 323 -13.54 -16.80 8.89
CA THR A 323 -12.27 -17.53 8.92
C THR A 323 -11.14 -16.89 8.11
N LYS A 324 -11.44 -16.01 7.13
CA LYS A 324 -10.41 -15.45 6.25
C LYS A 324 -9.42 -14.59 7.04
N LEU A 325 -8.16 -15.03 7.08
CA LEU A 325 -7.06 -14.24 7.63
C LEU A 325 -6.39 -13.39 6.55
N LYS A 326 -5.83 -12.24 6.96
CA LYS A 326 -4.97 -11.43 6.08
C LYS A 326 -3.65 -12.17 5.83
N MET A 327 -3.31 -12.36 4.56
CA MET A 327 -2.08 -12.97 4.08
C MET A 327 -1.35 -12.03 3.12
N ALA A 328 -0.03 -12.19 2.99
CA ALA A 328 0.77 -11.45 2.03
C ALA A 328 0.67 -12.11 0.65
N SER A 329 0.10 -11.41 -0.33
CA SER A 329 -0.15 -11.94 -1.68
C SER A 329 0.77 -11.34 -2.77
N ILE A 330 1.65 -10.40 -2.40
CA ILE A 330 2.42 -9.61 -3.38
C ILE A 330 3.59 -10.37 -4.02
N HIS A 331 3.98 -11.49 -3.43
CA HIS A 331 5.15 -12.25 -3.83
C HIS A 331 5.06 -12.73 -5.30
N ILE A 332 3.88 -12.99 -5.83
CA ILE A 332 3.71 -13.65 -7.14
C ILE A 332 4.26 -12.81 -8.33
N TRP A 333 4.15 -11.48 -8.29
CA TRP A 333 4.55 -10.60 -9.41
C TRP A 333 6.01 -10.14 -9.36
N GLN A 334 6.58 -10.05 -8.15
CA GLN A 334 7.82 -9.33 -7.91
C GLN A 334 9.09 -10.14 -8.20
N TYR A 335 9.05 -11.47 -8.18
CA TYR A 335 10.28 -12.28 -8.29
C TYR A 335 10.66 -12.68 -9.71
N ARG A 336 9.79 -12.47 -10.71
CA ARG A 336 9.99 -13.02 -12.06
C ARG A 336 10.28 -11.98 -13.14
N ASN A 337 10.25 -10.70 -12.81
CA ASN A 337 10.33 -9.61 -13.78
C ASN A 337 11.47 -8.66 -13.46
N GLU A 338 12.20 -8.24 -14.48
CA GLU A 338 13.12 -7.11 -14.34
C GLU A 338 12.34 -5.84 -13.99
N SER A 339 12.78 -5.14 -12.95
CA SER A 339 12.17 -3.91 -12.49
C SER A 339 13.07 -2.71 -12.73
N TYR A 340 12.48 -1.56 -13.06
CA TYR A 340 13.12 -0.28 -12.85
C TYR A 340 13.31 -0.05 -11.35
N LYS A 341 14.48 0.44 -10.96
CA LYS A 341 14.83 0.67 -9.54
C LYS A 341 14.49 2.08 -9.11
N PHE A 342 14.38 3.03 -10.03
CA PHE A 342 14.10 4.43 -9.72
C PHE A 342 13.08 5.02 -10.70
N ILE A 343 12.30 5.98 -10.22
CA ILE A 343 11.46 6.85 -11.05
C ILE A 343 11.66 8.27 -10.55
N ASP A 344 11.99 9.20 -11.45
CA ASP A 344 12.16 10.62 -11.11
C ASP A 344 10.87 11.44 -11.23
N GLU A 345 10.90 12.68 -10.78
CA GLU A 345 9.77 13.61 -10.85
C GLU A 345 9.28 13.93 -12.27
N SER A 346 10.10 13.64 -13.29
CA SER A 346 9.75 13.75 -14.71
C SER A 346 9.20 12.43 -15.28
N MET A 347 8.91 11.46 -14.41
CA MET A 347 8.43 10.12 -14.75
C MET A 347 9.39 9.29 -15.61
N ARG A 348 10.68 9.61 -15.61
CA ARG A 348 11.70 8.77 -16.27
C ARG A 348 12.01 7.58 -15.37
N LEU A 349 12.06 6.40 -15.95
CA LEU A 349 12.31 5.15 -15.24
C LEU A 349 13.77 4.73 -15.45
N PHE A 350 14.48 4.43 -14.35
CA PHE A 350 15.89 4.05 -14.38
C PHE A 350 16.11 2.69 -13.72
N ARG A 351 16.99 1.87 -14.33
CA ARG A 351 17.42 0.60 -13.74
C ARG A 351 18.61 0.77 -12.82
N GLU A 352 19.49 1.70 -13.14
CA GLU A 352 20.66 2.10 -12.37
C GLU A 352 20.75 3.63 -12.40
N MET A 353 21.33 4.21 -11.36
CA MET A 353 21.58 5.64 -11.25
C MET A 353 22.80 5.87 -10.37
N ASP A 354 23.58 6.92 -10.63
CA ASP A 354 24.71 7.28 -9.77
C ASP A 354 24.18 7.71 -8.38
N PRO A 355 24.71 7.14 -7.27
CA PRO A 355 24.34 7.54 -5.91
C PRO A 355 24.37 9.05 -5.65
N ILE A 356 25.30 9.77 -6.25
CA ILE A 356 25.47 11.22 -6.06
C ILE A 356 24.29 11.99 -6.64
N GLU A 357 23.63 11.48 -7.69
CA GLU A 357 22.52 12.17 -8.34
C GLU A 357 21.27 12.27 -7.46
N TYR A 358 21.10 11.32 -6.53
CA TYR A 358 19.94 11.26 -5.63
C TYR A 358 20.27 11.51 -4.17
N TYR A 359 21.54 11.49 -3.75
CA TYR A 359 21.92 11.59 -2.35
C TYR A 359 21.62 12.97 -1.76
N ASN A 360 21.01 12.98 -0.57
CA ASN A 360 20.76 14.19 0.20
C ASN A 360 21.69 14.26 1.43
N PRO A 361 22.70 15.15 1.44
CA PRO A 361 23.60 15.31 2.58
C PRO A 361 22.94 15.92 3.81
N ASN A 362 21.85 16.68 3.63
CA ASN A 362 21.14 17.36 4.71
C ASN A 362 19.95 16.51 5.19
N ASN A 363 20.24 15.28 5.63
CA ASN A 363 19.20 14.32 6.04
C ASN A 363 19.03 14.18 7.56
N SER A 364 17.96 13.54 8.03
CA SER A 364 17.71 13.33 9.46
C SER A 364 18.48 12.14 10.05
N PHE A 365 19.32 11.47 9.25
CA PHE A 365 20.03 10.24 9.60
C PHE A 365 21.53 10.44 9.86
N TRP A 366 22.03 11.68 9.99
CA TRP A 366 23.40 11.95 10.43
C TRP A 366 23.45 12.45 11.86
#